data_AF-A0AAV6MEV8-F1
#
_entry.id   AF-A0AAV6MEV8-F1
#
_cell.length_a   1.000
_cell.length_b   1.000
_cell.length_c   1.000
_cell.angle_alpha   90.00
_cell.angle_beta   90.00
_cell.angle_gamma   90.00
#
_symmetry.space_group_name_H-M   'P 1'
#
loop_
_entity.id
_entity.type
_entity.pdbx_description
1 polymer ?
#
loop_
_entity_poly.entity_id
_entity_poly.type
_entity_poly.pdbx_seq_one_letter_code
_entity_poly.pdbx_strand_id
1 'polypeptide(L)'
;MASVVRGILKSIKDKGIGTFLRDLKEEGYLKCLPDGNLLQTKIHNIGATLVGVDKFGNKYYQKLDEQTQYGRHRWVEYAEKGRYNASQVPPEWHGWLHYITDHTGDELLMLKPSRYGIEHKENFSGEGEQFSCSSLPERNLESNCRFSTFYSEI
;
A
#
# COMPACT_ATOMS: atom_id res chain seq x y z
N MET A 1 7.51 -4.33 -30.14
CA MET A 1 6.41 -5.31 -30.27
C MET A 1 6.89 -6.74 -30.49
N ALA A 2 7.74 -7.04 -31.49
CA ALA A 2 8.20 -8.41 -31.76
C ALA A 2 8.97 -9.09 -30.61
N SER A 3 9.73 -8.34 -29.81
CA SER A 3 10.46 -8.88 -28.63
C SER A 3 9.51 -9.32 -27.51
N VAL A 4 8.47 -8.54 -27.26
CA VAL A 4 7.46 -8.82 -26.23
C VAL A 4 6.63 -10.05 -26.60
N VAL A 5 6.21 -10.15 -27.87
CA VAL A 5 5.46 -11.31 -28.37
C VAL A 5 6.30 -12.60 -28.29
N ARG A 6 7.59 -12.53 -28.63
CA ARG A 6 8.51 -13.67 -28.48
C ARG A 6 8.73 -14.04 -27.01
N GLY A 7 8.81 -13.07 -26.11
CA GLY A 7 8.89 -13.29 -24.67
C GLY A 7 7.66 -14.00 -24.11
N ILE A 8 6.46 -13.57 -24.53
CA ILE A 8 5.19 -14.20 -24.16
C ILE A 8 5.13 -15.64 -24.68
N LEU A 9 5.44 -15.88 -25.95
CA LEU A 9 5.46 -17.22 -26.54
C LEU A 9 6.45 -18.16 -25.85
N LYS A 10 7.64 -17.64 -25.49
CA LYS A 10 8.63 -18.39 -24.73
C LYS A 10 8.12 -18.74 -23.33
N SER A 11 7.49 -17.78 -22.64
CA SER A 11 6.92 -18.00 -21.31
C SER A 11 5.76 -19.00 -21.32
N ILE A 12 4.93 -19.00 -22.37
CA ILE A 12 3.86 -19.99 -22.57
C ILE A 12 4.45 -21.39 -22.82
N LYS A 13 5.54 -21.48 -23.57
CA LYS A 13 6.22 -22.74 -23.87
C LYS A 13 6.91 -23.34 -22.63
N ASP A 14 7.53 -22.51 -21.81
CA ASP A 14 8.31 -22.96 -20.65
C ASP A 14 7.44 -23.29 -19.43
N LYS A 15 6.34 -22.56 -19.20
CA LYS A 15 5.46 -22.75 -18.02
C LYS A 15 4.18 -23.54 -18.31
N GLY A 16 3.82 -23.73 -19.59
CA GLY A 16 2.55 -24.28 -20.01
C GLY A 16 1.39 -23.26 -19.94
N ILE A 17 0.41 -23.41 -20.85
CA ILE A 17 -0.69 -22.46 -21.04
C ILE A 17 -1.56 -22.32 -19.77
N GLY A 18 -1.80 -23.41 -19.04
CA GLY A 18 -2.63 -23.39 -17.82
C GLY A 18 -1.99 -22.59 -16.69
N THR A 19 -0.70 -22.81 -16.43
CA THR A 19 0.07 -22.07 -15.42
C THR A 19 0.21 -20.60 -15.80
N PHE A 20 0.41 -20.31 -17.08
CA PHE A 20 0.47 -18.93 -17.58
C PHE A 20 -0.86 -18.18 -17.43
N LEU A 21 -1.99 -18.82 -17.72
CA LEU A 21 -3.32 -18.24 -17.48
C LEU A 21 -3.58 -18.02 -15.99
N ARG A 22 -3.08 -18.92 -15.12
CA ARG A 22 -3.17 -18.75 -13.67
C ARG A 22 -2.29 -17.60 -13.18
N ASP A 23 -1.05 -17.49 -13.66
CA ASP A 23 -0.14 -16.38 -13.37
C ASP A 23 -0.77 -15.05 -13.81
N LEU A 24 -1.38 -14.97 -15.00
CA LEU A 24 -2.11 -13.76 -15.45
C LEU A 24 -3.32 -13.42 -14.58
N LYS A 25 -4.03 -14.44 -14.06
CA LYS A 25 -5.14 -14.27 -13.13
C LYS A 25 -4.66 -13.76 -11.77
N GLU A 26 -3.58 -14.31 -11.25
CA GLU A 26 -2.97 -13.93 -9.97
C GLU A 26 -2.33 -12.54 -10.04
N GLU A 27 -1.64 -12.21 -11.14
CA GLU A 27 -1.18 -10.86 -11.44
C GLU A 27 -2.33 -9.89 -11.71
N GLY A 28 -3.58 -10.35 -11.67
CA GLY A 28 -4.78 -9.53 -11.69
C GLY A 28 -5.04 -8.80 -13.00
N TYR A 29 -4.34 -9.15 -14.08
CA TYR A 29 -4.59 -8.59 -15.42
C TYR A 29 -6.01 -8.87 -15.91
N LEU A 30 -6.59 -10.01 -15.50
CA LEU A 30 -7.99 -10.33 -15.79
C LEU A 30 -8.98 -9.40 -15.06
N LYS A 31 -8.63 -8.94 -13.84
CA LYS A 31 -9.45 -7.98 -13.07
C LYS A 31 -9.37 -6.56 -13.63
N CYS A 32 -8.31 -6.23 -14.37
CA CYS A 32 -8.22 -4.92 -15.03
C CYS A 32 -9.30 -4.74 -16.12
N LEU A 33 -9.74 -5.80 -16.79
CA LEU A 33 -10.69 -5.68 -17.91
C LEU A 33 -12.02 -4.99 -17.54
N PRO A 34 -12.70 -5.33 -16.43
CA PRO A 34 -13.87 -4.58 -15.97
C PRO A 34 -13.51 -3.24 -15.30
N ASP A 35 -12.34 -3.13 -14.66
CA ASP A 35 -11.94 -1.94 -13.91
C ASP A 35 -11.03 -1.00 -14.71
N GLY A 36 -11.63 0.02 -15.32
CA GLY A 36 -10.91 1.02 -16.15
C GLY A 36 -9.77 1.74 -15.42
N ASN A 37 -9.91 2.03 -14.12
CA ASN A 37 -8.86 2.68 -13.32
C ASN A 37 -7.61 1.78 -13.18
N LEU A 38 -7.82 0.47 -13.05
CA LEU A 38 -6.74 -0.50 -12.92
C LEU A 38 -5.98 -0.66 -14.25
N LEU A 39 -6.69 -0.58 -15.39
CA LEU A 39 -6.05 -0.50 -16.71
C LEU A 39 -5.20 0.75 -16.85
N GLN A 40 -5.70 1.92 -16.43
CA GLN A 40 -4.95 3.17 -16.53
C GLN A 40 -3.65 3.12 -15.71
N THR A 41 -3.71 2.63 -14.47
CA THR A 41 -2.51 2.47 -13.63
C THR A 41 -1.52 1.48 -14.25
N LYS A 42 -1.99 0.36 -14.82
CA LYS A 42 -1.14 -0.59 -15.55
C LYS A 42 -0.48 0.01 -16.78
N ILE A 43 -1.16 0.91 -17.50
CA ILE A 43 -0.57 1.64 -18.63
C ILE A 43 0.50 2.60 -18.13
N HIS A 44 0.25 3.33 -17.03
CA HIS A 44 1.24 4.24 -16.45
C HIS A 44 2.48 3.51 -15.93
N ASN A 45 2.33 2.29 -15.43
CA ASN A 45 3.45 1.44 -15.00
C ASN A 45 4.43 1.13 -16.14
N ILE A 46 4.01 1.22 -17.40
CA ILE A 46 4.88 1.00 -18.55
C ILE A 46 5.88 2.17 -18.63
N GLY A 47 7.13 1.89 -18.24
CA GLY A 47 8.21 2.88 -18.19
C GLY A 47 8.30 3.65 -16.86
N ALA A 48 7.62 3.18 -15.81
CA ALA A 48 7.78 3.72 -14.46
C ALA A 48 8.85 2.97 -13.67
N THR A 49 9.51 3.67 -12.75
CA THR A 49 10.46 3.09 -11.81
C THR A 49 9.76 2.72 -10.51
N LEU A 50 9.96 1.49 -10.04
CA LEU A 50 9.50 1.05 -8.72
C LEU A 50 10.38 1.67 -7.65
N VAL A 51 9.80 2.45 -6.75
CA VAL A 51 10.51 3.14 -5.66
C VAL A 51 10.58 2.26 -4.43
N GLY A 52 9.46 1.64 -4.06
CA GLY A 52 9.39 0.79 -2.87
C GLY A 52 8.09 0.02 -2.78
N VAL A 53 8.05 -0.88 -1.79
CA VAL A 53 6.90 -1.73 -1.48
C VAL A 53 6.63 -1.65 0.00
N ASP A 54 5.40 -1.35 0.36
CA ASP A 54 4.98 -1.29 1.76
C ASP A 54 4.65 -2.68 2.34
N LYS A 55 4.50 -2.75 3.67
CA LYS A 55 4.10 -3.93 4.44
C LYS A 55 2.79 -4.55 3.97
N PHE A 56 1.83 -3.74 3.50
CA PHE A 56 0.56 -4.23 2.94
C PHE A 56 0.71 -4.76 1.49
N GLY A 57 1.91 -4.69 0.91
CA GLY A 57 2.19 -5.12 -0.46
C GLY A 57 1.87 -4.07 -1.52
N ASN A 58 1.48 -2.86 -1.11
CA ASN A 58 1.25 -1.73 -2.02
C ASN A 58 2.57 -1.31 -2.67
N LYS A 59 2.55 -1.13 -3.99
CA LYS A 59 3.75 -0.78 -4.77
C LYS A 59 3.71 0.68 -5.18
N TYR A 60 4.79 1.40 -4.92
CA TYR A 60 4.90 2.82 -5.20
C TYR A 60 5.79 3.04 -6.42
N TYR A 61 5.26 3.76 -7.40
CA TYR A 61 5.96 4.03 -8.65
C TYR A 61 6.18 5.53 -8.84
N GLN A 62 7.29 5.84 -9.48
CA GLN A 62 7.62 7.18 -9.92
C GLN A 62 7.98 7.16 -11.40
N LYS A 63 7.62 8.23 -12.13
CA LYS A 63 8.03 8.44 -13.52
C LYS A 63 8.53 9.87 -13.70
N LEU A 64 9.84 10.03 -13.75
CA LEU A 64 10.52 11.31 -13.85
C LEU A 64 10.85 11.68 -15.31
N ASP A 65 9.88 11.49 -16.20
CA ASP A 65 10.06 11.76 -17.63
C ASP A 65 9.55 13.17 -17.97
N GLU A 66 10.24 13.91 -18.84
CA GLU A 66 9.90 15.31 -19.21
C GLU A 66 8.49 15.43 -19.82
N GLN A 67 7.98 14.34 -20.40
CA GLN A 67 6.65 14.26 -20.98
C GLN A 67 5.54 14.00 -19.94
N THR A 68 5.89 13.70 -18.69
CA THR A 68 4.91 13.39 -17.66
C THR A 68 4.39 14.68 -17.03
N GLN A 69 3.07 14.86 -17.06
CA GLN A 69 2.42 16.02 -16.44
C GLN A 69 2.74 16.10 -14.94
N TYR A 70 3.10 17.30 -14.47
CA TYR A 70 3.29 17.57 -13.05
C TYR A 70 2.06 17.15 -12.23
N GLY A 71 2.28 16.44 -11.12
CA GLY A 71 1.23 15.84 -10.29
C GLY A 71 0.86 14.39 -10.64
N ARG A 72 1.19 13.88 -11.83
CA ARG A 72 0.93 12.47 -12.22
C ARG A 72 2.18 11.59 -12.21
N HIS A 73 3.29 12.11 -11.71
CA HIS A 73 4.57 11.42 -11.74
C HIS A 73 4.79 10.45 -10.58
N ARG A 74 3.96 10.50 -9.52
CA ARG A 74 3.91 9.50 -8.44
C ARG A 74 2.53 8.87 -8.38
N TRP A 75 2.47 7.55 -8.21
CA TRP A 75 1.22 6.84 -7.95
C TRP A 75 1.48 5.53 -7.21
N VAL A 76 0.40 4.95 -6.68
CA VAL A 76 0.41 3.68 -5.97
C VAL A 76 -0.40 2.64 -6.75
N GLU A 77 0.12 1.41 -6.81
CA GLU A 77 -0.63 0.22 -7.20
C GLU A 77 -0.94 -0.59 -5.93
N TYR A 78 -2.22 -0.68 -5.59
CA TYR A 78 -2.68 -1.47 -4.45
C TYR A 78 -2.48 -2.97 -4.70
N ALA A 79 -2.09 -3.70 -3.66
CA ALA A 79 -1.97 -5.16 -3.72
C ALA A 79 -3.35 -5.81 -3.95
N GLU A 80 -4.35 -5.33 -3.22
CA GLU A 80 -5.72 -5.80 -3.34
C GLU A 80 -6.44 -5.13 -4.51
N LYS A 81 -6.73 -5.92 -5.54
CA LYS A 81 -7.37 -5.44 -6.78
C LYS A 81 -8.89 -5.49 -6.75
N GLY A 82 -9.48 -6.07 -5.71
CA GLY A 82 -10.94 -6.22 -5.59
C GLY A 82 -11.59 -4.99 -4.98
N ARG A 83 -11.10 -4.57 -3.81
CA ARG A 83 -11.66 -3.45 -3.04
C ARG A 83 -10.54 -2.53 -2.56
N TYR A 84 -9.91 -1.85 -3.51
CA TYR A 84 -8.86 -0.89 -3.17
C TYR A 84 -9.49 0.39 -2.59
N ASN A 85 -8.86 0.94 -1.55
CA ASN A 85 -9.29 2.16 -0.89
C ASN A 85 -8.09 3.09 -0.68
N ALA A 86 -8.28 4.40 -0.85
CA ALA A 86 -7.25 5.41 -0.61
C ALA A 86 -6.69 5.36 0.82
N SER A 87 -7.49 4.93 1.79
CA SER A 87 -7.07 4.80 3.19
C SER A 87 -6.13 3.61 3.46
N GLN A 88 -5.85 2.74 2.49
CA GLN A 88 -4.90 1.62 2.65
C GLN A 88 -3.43 2.06 2.59
N VAL A 89 -3.17 3.29 2.15
CA VAL A 89 -1.80 3.84 2.14
C VAL A 89 -1.40 4.20 3.58
N PRO A 90 -0.28 3.66 4.10
CA PRO A 90 0.17 4.00 5.44
C PRO A 90 0.70 5.45 5.50
N PRO A 91 0.79 6.03 6.71
CA PRO A 91 1.19 7.43 6.88
C PRO A 91 2.60 7.72 6.34
N GLU A 92 3.50 6.73 6.37
CA GLU A 92 4.87 6.90 5.90
C GLU A 92 4.90 7.15 4.38
N TRP A 93 4.07 6.44 3.61
CA TRP A 93 3.96 6.61 2.16
C TRP A 93 2.99 7.72 1.73
N HIS A 94 2.05 8.11 2.60
CA HIS A 94 1.07 9.15 2.32
C HIS A 94 1.74 10.51 2.05
N GLY A 95 2.75 10.90 2.85
CA GLY A 95 3.47 12.16 2.64
C GLY A 95 4.17 12.25 1.28
N TRP A 96 4.83 11.15 0.89
CA TRP A 96 5.56 11.06 -0.38
C TRP A 96 4.62 11.07 -1.59
N LEU A 97 3.48 10.36 -1.49
CA LEU A 97 2.48 10.29 -2.55
C LEU A 97 1.80 11.64 -2.82
N HIS A 98 1.59 12.44 -1.76
CA HIS A 98 0.93 13.75 -1.83
C HIS A 98 1.89 14.92 -2.07
N TYR A 99 3.15 14.67 -2.41
CA TYR A 99 4.16 15.71 -2.64
C TYR A 99 4.41 16.63 -1.43
N ILE A 100 4.14 16.14 -0.21
CA ILE A 100 4.41 16.88 1.04
C ILE A 100 5.89 16.79 1.37
N THR A 101 6.50 15.65 1.08
CA THR A 101 7.90 15.35 1.35
C THR A 101 8.50 14.55 0.19
N ASP A 102 9.80 14.71 -0.02
CA ASP A 102 10.57 13.92 -0.99
C ASP A 102 11.20 12.68 -0.35
N HIS A 103 11.13 12.56 0.97
CA HIS A 103 11.57 11.37 1.70
C HIS A 103 10.68 10.17 1.35
N THR A 104 11.33 9.03 1.08
CA THR A 104 10.61 7.78 0.78
C THR A 104 9.95 7.21 2.03
N GLY A 105 8.93 6.36 1.85
CA GLY A 105 8.23 5.75 2.99
C GLY A 105 9.16 4.88 3.85
N ASP A 106 10.18 4.25 3.25
CA ASP A 106 11.18 3.47 3.97
C ASP A 106 12.04 4.31 4.91
N GLU A 107 12.41 5.53 4.49
CA GLU A 107 13.14 6.49 5.35
C GLU A 107 12.28 6.95 6.53
N LEU A 108 11.01 7.27 6.27
CA LEU A 108 10.09 7.72 7.30
C LEU A 108 9.70 6.60 8.28
N LEU A 109 9.70 5.35 7.84
CA LEU A 109 9.46 4.20 8.69
C LEU A 109 10.52 4.07 9.79
N MET A 110 11.77 4.48 9.53
CA MET A 110 12.84 4.50 10.53
C MET A 110 12.60 5.53 11.63
N LEU A 111 11.85 6.59 11.34
CA LEU A 111 11.50 7.64 12.29
C LEU A 111 10.26 7.30 13.14
N LYS A 112 9.61 6.16 12.88
CA LYS A 112 8.37 5.77 13.56
C LYS A 112 8.64 5.55 15.06
N PRO A 113 7.90 6.23 15.95
CA PRO A 113 8.10 6.09 17.39
C PRO A 113 7.69 4.69 17.86
N SER A 114 8.62 3.93 18.43
CA SER A 114 8.37 2.55 18.86
C SER A 114 7.39 2.44 20.04
N ARG A 115 7.35 3.42 20.94
CA ARG A 115 6.57 3.35 22.19
C ARG A 115 5.05 3.45 22.00
N TYR A 116 4.60 4.28 21.07
CA TYR A 116 3.18 4.62 20.89
C TYR A 116 2.75 4.63 19.42
N GLY A 117 3.62 4.22 18.50
CA GLY A 117 3.31 4.10 17.09
C GLY A 117 2.32 2.96 16.86
N ILE A 118 1.07 3.32 16.62
CA ILE A 118 0.02 2.35 16.26
C ILE A 118 0.24 1.90 14.81
N GLU A 119 -0.09 0.64 14.53
CA GLU A 119 -0.09 0.13 13.16
C GLU A 119 -1.21 0.77 12.34
N HIS A 120 -0.92 0.98 11.06
CA HIS A 120 -1.89 1.57 10.14
C HIS A 120 -3.09 0.64 9.99
N LYS A 121 -4.29 1.21 10.08
CA LYS A 121 -5.55 0.53 9.80
C LYS A 121 -6.30 1.34 8.77
N GLU A 122 -6.82 0.66 7.76
CA GLU A 122 -7.68 1.29 6.76
C GLU A 122 -8.99 1.79 7.37
N ASN A 123 -9.71 2.61 6.61
CA ASN A 123 -10.99 3.15 7.06
C ASN A 123 -12.13 2.15 6.79
N PHE A 124 -12.67 1.56 7.85
CA PHE A 124 -13.80 0.61 7.81
C PHE A 124 -15.19 1.28 7.89
N SER A 125 -15.27 2.59 7.62
CA SER A 125 -16.55 3.30 7.63
C SER A 125 -17.57 2.65 6.67
N GLY A 126 -18.73 2.25 7.19
CA GLY A 126 -19.79 1.58 6.43
C GLY A 126 -19.73 0.05 6.41
N GLU A 127 -18.73 -0.57 7.04
CA GLU A 127 -18.55 -2.04 7.10
C GLU A 127 -18.98 -2.67 8.43
N GLY A 128 -19.53 -1.87 9.34
CA GLY A 128 -19.96 -2.30 10.67
C GLY A 128 -18.85 -2.26 11.73
N GLU A 129 -17.57 -2.27 11.33
CA GLU A 129 -16.41 -2.04 12.22
C GLU A 129 -16.10 -0.55 12.42
N GLN A 130 -17.14 0.28 12.50
CA GLN A 130 -16.96 1.70 12.78
C GLN A 130 -16.47 1.90 14.22
N PHE A 131 -15.47 2.77 14.39
CA PHE A 131 -15.04 3.20 15.72
C PHE A 131 -16.18 3.96 16.40
N SER A 132 -16.92 3.27 17.26
CA SER A 132 -17.92 3.89 18.12
C SER A 132 -17.20 4.64 19.23
N CYS A 133 -17.19 5.97 19.14
CA CYS A 133 -16.70 6.80 20.23
C CYS A 133 -17.68 6.69 21.40
N SER A 134 -17.34 5.85 22.38
CA SER A 134 -17.99 5.85 23.68
C SER A 134 -17.27 6.87 24.54
N SER A 135 -18.02 7.70 25.27
CA SER A 135 -17.44 8.53 26.31
C SER A 135 -16.67 7.60 27.25
N LEU A 136 -15.42 7.95 27.55
CA LEU A 136 -14.70 7.26 28.60
C LEU A 136 -15.58 7.33 29.85
N PRO A 137 -15.88 6.21 30.53
CA PRO A 137 -16.57 6.30 31.81
C PRO A 137 -15.71 7.21 32.68
N GLU A 138 -16.34 8.22 33.28
CA GLU A 138 -15.69 9.00 34.33
C GLU A 138 -15.16 7.99 35.34
N ARG A 139 -13.84 7.78 35.35
CA ARG A 139 -13.21 6.96 36.37
C ARG A 139 -13.42 7.73 37.66
N ASN A 140 -14.33 7.24 38.50
CA ASN A 140 -14.25 7.48 39.94
C ASN A 140 -12.77 7.25 40.32
N LEU A 141 -12.10 8.33 40.70
CA LEU A 141 -10.74 8.34 41.19
C LEU A 141 -10.71 7.69 42.57
N GLU A 142 -10.97 6.39 42.65
CA GLU A 142 -10.71 5.61 43.85
C GLU A 142 -10.75 4.13 43.52
N SER A 143 -9.77 3.40 44.07
CA SER A 143 -9.50 1.96 43.97
C SER A 143 -8.72 1.46 42.73
N ASN A 144 -7.44 1.19 43.00
CA ASN A 144 -6.49 0.32 42.28
C ASN A 144 -5.79 0.84 41.02
N CYS A 145 -5.07 1.96 41.14
CA CYS A 145 -3.76 2.07 40.49
C CYS A 145 -2.72 1.28 41.32
N ARG A 146 -2.54 -0.02 41.05
CA ARG A 146 -1.24 -0.67 41.34
C ARG A 146 -0.29 -0.34 40.21
N PHE A 147 0.32 0.84 40.28
CA PHE A 147 1.64 1.04 39.71
C PHE A 147 2.61 0.31 40.63
N SER A 148 2.93 -0.95 40.33
CA SER A 148 4.14 -1.57 40.92
C SER A 148 5.33 -1.11 40.10
N THR A 149 5.83 0.08 40.43
CA THR A 149 7.22 0.44 40.22
C THR A 149 8.06 -0.52 41.07
N PHE A 150 8.77 -1.44 40.41
CA PHE A 150 10.00 -2.01 40.99
C PHE A 150 11.13 -1.63 40.05
N TYR A 151 11.74 -0.49 40.39
CA TYR A 151 13.13 -0.21 40.07
C TYR A 151 13.90 -0.69 41.30
N SER A 152 14.70 -1.74 41.18
CA SER A 152 15.82 -2.02 42.09
C SER A 152 16.96 -2.66 41.30
N GLU A 153 18.16 -2.09 41.49
CA GLU A 153 19.49 -2.56 41.06
C GLU A 153 19.76 -2.30 39.55
N ILE A 154 20.67 -1.40 39.15
CA ILE A 154 22.00 -1.01 39.65
C ILE A 154 22.20 0.51 39.55
#